data_AF-A0A7R8XDD2-F1
#
_entry.id   AF-A0A7R8XDD2-F1
#
_cell.length_a   1.000
_cell.length_b   1.000
_cell.length_c   1.000
_cell.angle_alpha   90.00
_cell.angle_beta   90.00
_cell.angle_gamma   90.00
#
_symmetry.space_group_name_H-M   'P 1'
#
loop_
_entity.id
_entity.type
_entity.pdbx_description
1 polymer ?
#
loop_
_entity_poly.entity_id
_entity_poly.type
_entity_poly.pdbx_seq_one_letter_code
_entity_poly.pdbx_strand_id
1 'polypeptide(L)'
;MQVIVKPSQRFLDTLKGLREEGISDESLRDAVRMLKKGKIDTIELTYEHLKNCSKLLPDGVSLHTLIEESMVVLPRPYIPPRNPELEKRIQRLRKEQENRQYQEMTKNLTFSRQKPQQDTIGFQMRELNAQIISVAQFIVTVGGAFVFVYKAMEYGLPTPYIPGQVLAGIFAAIIVAVAELYFLMKEIAHSDRAIK
;
A
#
# COMPACT_ATOMS: atom_id res chain seq x y z
N MET A 1 28.62 21.72 -8.70
CA MET A 1 28.65 20.55 -7.81
C MET A 1 30.01 20.54 -7.13
N GLN A 2 30.05 20.69 -5.81
CA GLN A 2 31.29 20.70 -5.03
C GLN A 2 31.67 19.25 -4.72
N VAL A 3 32.88 18.85 -5.07
CA VAL A 3 33.40 17.51 -4.81
C VAL A 3 34.53 17.64 -3.79
N ILE A 4 34.37 17.00 -2.63
CA ILE A 4 35.41 16.97 -1.61
C ILE A 4 36.31 15.79 -1.95
N VAL A 5 37.57 16.09 -2.31
CA VAL A 5 38.57 15.07 -2.65
C VAL A 5 39.67 15.10 -1.62
N LYS A 6 40.00 13.93 -1.08
CA LYS A 6 41.24 13.71 -0.32
C LYS A 6 42.34 13.34 -1.32
N PRO A 7 43.28 14.24 -1.62
CA PRO A 7 44.30 14.03 -2.64
C PRO A 7 45.28 12.90 -2.29
N SER A 8 45.72 12.13 -3.29
CA SER A 8 46.79 11.13 -3.15
C SER A 8 48.17 11.80 -3.06
N GLN A 9 49.19 11.09 -2.56
CA GLN A 9 50.55 11.64 -2.48
C GLN A 9 51.10 12.06 -3.86
N ARG A 10 50.80 11.28 -4.91
CA ARG A 10 51.17 11.60 -6.30
C ARG A 10 50.47 12.85 -6.82
N PHE A 11 49.21 13.05 -6.46
CA PHE A 11 48.48 14.27 -6.77
C PHE A 11 49.10 15.48 -6.07
N LEU A 12 49.50 15.34 -4.80
CA LEU A 12 50.18 16.40 -4.05
C LEU A 12 51.55 16.74 -4.66
N ASP A 13 52.32 15.74 -5.08
CA ASP A 13 53.64 15.97 -5.65
C ASP A 13 53.57 16.57 -7.05
N THR A 14 52.57 16.16 -7.85
CA THR A 14 52.28 16.76 -9.15
C THR A 14 51.81 18.21 -8.99
N LEU A 15 50.96 18.51 -8.00
CA LEU A 15 50.54 19.87 -7.67
C LEU A 15 51.70 20.75 -7.16
N LYS A 16 52.65 20.20 -6.39
CA LYS A 16 53.84 20.93 -5.93
C LYS A 16 54.79 21.28 -7.08
N GLY A 17 54.86 20.43 -8.11
CA GLY A 17 55.69 20.64 -9.31
C GLY A 17 55.14 21.66 -10.31
N LEU A 18 53.89 22.11 -10.15
CA LEU A 18 53.30 23.13 -11.01
C LEU A 18 53.86 24.53 -10.67
N ARG A 19 54.38 25.22 -11.70
CA ARG A 19 54.87 26.60 -11.62
C ARG A 19 53.68 27.54 -11.38
N GLU A 20 53.71 28.30 -10.28
CA GLU A 20 52.59 29.16 -9.80
C GLU A 20 52.16 30.27 -10.77
N GLU A 21 52.91 30.47 -11.85
CA GLU A 21 52.68 31.51 -12.87
C GLU A 21 51.49 31.22 -13.79
N GLY A 22 51.02 29.95 -13.91
CA GLY A 22 49.95 29.55 -14.84
C GLY A 22 48.54 29.39 -14.25
N ILE A 23 48.36 29.55 -12.93
CA ILE A 23 47.10 29.20 -12.25
C ILE A 23 46.16 30.41 -12.22
N SER A 24 45.13 30.47 -13.05
CA SER A 24 44.24 31.64 -13.14
C SER A 24 43.34 31.87 -11.92
N ASP A 25 43.11 30.86 -11.06
CA ASP A 25 42.22 30.94 -9.89
C ASP A 25 42.96 31.20 -8.57
N GLU A 26 42.58 32.28 -7.88
CA GLU A 26 43.10 32.66 -6.56
C GLU A 26 42.80 31.59 -5.49
N SER A 27 41.61 30.96 -5.56
CA SER A 27 41.19 29.88 -4.67
C SER A 27 42.05 28.61 -4.80
N LEU A 28 42.52 28.30 -6.02
CA LEU A 28 43.41 27.16 -6.24
C LEU A 28 44.83 27.46 -5.78
N ARG A 29 45.31 28.70 -5.94
CA ARG A 29 46.61 29.12 -5.40
C ARG A 29 46.64 29.03 -3.88
N ASP A 30 45.58 29.46 -3.21
CA ASP A 30 45.51 29.39 -1.75
C ASP A 30 45.35 27.95 -1.24
N ALA A 31 44.59 27.10 -1.94
CA ALA A 31 44.55 25.66 -1.64
C ALA A 31 45.92 25.00 -1.81
N VAL A 32 46.65 25.28 -2.90
CA VAL A 32 48.01 24.77 -3.15
C VAL A 32 49.02 25.30 -2.12
N ARG A 33 48.91 26.57 -1.71
CA ARG A 33 49.74 27.15 -0.63
C ARG A 33 49.47 26.49 0.73
N MET A 34 48.21 26.21 1.04
CA MET A 34 47.82 25.53 2.28
C MET A 34 48.31 24.06 2.30
N LEU A 35 48.32 23.40 1.14
CA LEU A 35 48.91 22.07 0.96
C LEU A 35 50.43 22.07 1.12
N LYS A 36 51.14 23.04 0.52
CA LYS A 36 52.60 23.21 0.68
C LYS A 36 53.00 23.43 2.15
N LYS A 37 52.14 24.05 2.95
CA LYS A 37 52.33 24.27 4.40
C LYS A 37 51.92 23.08 5.28
N GLY A 38 51.48 21.96 4.70
CA GLY A 38 51.15 20.73 5.42
C GLY A 38 49.95 20.85 6.38
N LYS A 39 49.02 21.77 6.11
CA LYS A 39 47.93 22.11 7.04
C LYS A 39 46.56 21.53 6.68
N ILE A 40 46.36 20.97 5.49
CA ILE A 40 45.04 20.51 5.03
C ILE A 40 45.14 19.13 4.36
N ASP A 41 44.29 18.20 4.81
CA ASP A 41 44.20 16.83 4.30
C ASP A 41 43.13 16.65 3.20
N THR A 42 42.23 17.62 3.00
CA THR A 42 41.08 17.54 2.08
C THR A 42 40.90 18.83 1.30
N ILE A 43 40.69 18.71 -0.01
CA ILE A 43 40.48 19.87 -0.90
C ILE A 43 39.04 19.82 -1.42
N GLU A 44 38.33 20.94 -1.32
CA GLU A 44 37.06 21.13 -2.01
C GLU A 44 37.35 21.57 -3.45
N LEU A 45 37.12 20.66 -4.41
CA LEU A 45 37.34 20.91 -5.83
C LEU A 45 36.00 21.07 -6.54
N THR A 46 35.86 22.19 -7.23
CA THR A 46 34.76 22.42 -8.18
C THR A 46 35.16 21.88 -9.56
N TYR A 47 34.18 21.53 -10.39
CA TYR A 47 34.42 21.09 -11.77
C TYR A 47 35.30 22.05 -12.59
N GLU A 48 35.12 23.37 -12.41
CA GLU A 48 35.92 24.39 -13.09
C GLU A 48 37.40 24.31 -12.68
N HIS A 49 37.67 24.04 -11.41
CA HIS A 49 39.03 23.86 -10.90
C HIS A 49 39.71 22.63 -11.52
N LEU A 50 38.99 21.51 -11.65
CA LEU A 50 39.52 20.31 -12.29
C LEU A 50 39.82 20.54 -13.77
N LYS A 51 38.93 21.24 -14.49
CA LYS A 51 39.10 21.58 -15.91
C LYS A 51 40.28 22.54 -16.15
N ASN A 52 40.55 23.44 -15.22
CA ASN A 52 41.68 24.36 -15.30
C ASN A 52 43.00 23.64 -14.96
N CYS A 53 43.01 22.77 -13.95
CA CYS A 53 44.17 21.93 -13.66
C CYS A 53 44.54 21.04 -14.85
N SER A 54 43.56 20.43 -15.55
CA SER A 54 43.80 19.56 -16.72
C SER A 54 44.67 20.19 -17.79
N LYS A 55 44.63 21.52 -17.95
CA LYS A 55 45.36 22.27 -18.98
C LYS A 55 46.82 22.56 -18.61
N LEU A 56 47.18 22.40 -17.34
CA LEU A 56 48.48 22.73 -16.79
C LEU A 56 49.32 21.48 -16.48
N LEU A 57 48.78 20.28 -16.72
CA LEU A 57 49.49 19.04 -16.49
C LEU A 57 50.55 18.79 -17.59
N PRO A 58 51.70 18.21 -17.23
CA PRO A 58 52.71 17.81 -18.22
C PRO A 58 52.20 16.72 -19.16
N ASP A 59 52.67 16.73 -20.41
CA ASP A 59 52.32 15.75 -21.43
C ASP A 59 52.65 14.33 -20.95
N GLY A 60 51.61 13.52 -20.72
CA GLY A 60 51.71 12.13 -20.27
C GLY A 60 51.01 11.81 -18.95
N VAL A 61 50.59 12.80 -18.16
CA VAL A 61 49.82 12.58 -16.92
C VAL A 61 48.36 12.98 -17.14
N SER A 62 47.44 12.01 -17.03
CA SER A 62 46.02 12.27 -17.16
C SER A 62 45.34 12.52 -15.81
N LEU A 63 44.28 13.33 -15.79
CA LEU A 63 43.53 13.59 -14.56
C LEU A 63 42.85 12.34 -13.99
N HIS A 64 42.41 11.41 -14.85
CA HIS A 64 41.72 10.21 -14.39
C HIS A 64 42.64 9.34 -13.52
N THR A 65 43.92 9.16 -13.90
CA THR A 65 44.90 8.41 -13.10
C THR A 65 45.18 9.05 -11.75
N LEU A 66 45.10 10.37 -11.67
CA LEU A 66 45.31 11.11 -10.43
C LEU A 66 44.10 11.08 -9.50
N ILE A 67 42.90 11.10 -10.06
CA ILE A 67 41.64 11.02 -9.31
C ILE A 67 41.39 9.59 -8.83
N GLU A 68 41.78 8.58 -9.60
CA GLU A 68 41.64 7.15 -9.26
C GLU A 68 42.40 6.79 -7.98
N GLU A 69 43.56 7.40 -7.75
CA GLU A 69 44.33 7.23 -6.52
C GLU A 69 43.84 8.11 -5.35
N SER A 70 42.90 9.03 -5.61
CA SER A 70 42.36 9.97 -4.63
C SER A 70 41.04 9.48 -4.04
N MET A 71 40.79 9.78 -2.76
CA MET A 71 39.57 9.34 -2.09
C MET A 71 38.49 10.43 -2.19
N VAL A 72 37.41 10.13 -2.90
CA VAL A 72 36.25 11.03 -3.04
C VAL A 72 35.34 10.87 -1.83
N VAL A 73 35.09 11.96 -1.11
CA VAL A 73 34.17 11.97 0.04
C VAL A 73 32.78 12.36 -0.48
N LEU A 74 31.85 11.40 -0.47
CA LEU A 74 30.46 11.65 -0.84
C LEU A 74 29.73 12.40 0.29
N PRO A 75 28.87 13.40 -0.04
CA PRO A 75 28.03 14.04 0.95
C PRO A 75 27.06 13.03 1.54
N ARG A 76 26.96 12.97 2.88
CA ARG A 76 25.99 12.10 3.55
C ARG A 76 24.59 12.64 3.30
N PRO A 77 23.61 11.79 2.92
CA PRO A 77 22.25 12.24 2.71
C PRO A 77 21.67 12.75 4.03
N TYR A 78 20.92 13.86 3.97
CA TYR A 78 20.17 14.34 5.11
C TYR A 78 19.04 13.35 5.42
N ILE A 79 19.05 12.80 6.64
CA ILE A 79 18.00 11.91 7.13
C ILE A 79 17.04 12.77 7.94
N PRO A 80 15.79 13.00 7.48
CA PRO A 80 14.83 13.78 8.24
C PRO A 80 14.48 13.07 9.55
N PRO A 81 14.21 13.82 10.64
CA PRO A 81 13.79 13.25 11.90
C PRO A 81 12.43 12.53 11.75
N ARG A 82 12.26 11.41 12.45
CA ARG A 82 11.02 10.64 12.39
C ARG A 82 9.88 11.36 13.10
N ASN A 83 8.69 11.35 12.49
CA ASN A 83 7.49 11.92 13.08
C ASN A 83 6.98 11.03 14.23
N PRO A 84 6.83 11.55 15.47
CA PRO A 84 6.42 10.77 16.64
C PRO A 84 5.01 10.17 16.52
N GLU A 85 4.10 10.81 15.77
CA GLU A 85 2.75 10.28 15.55
C GLU A 85 2.78 9.04 14.64
N LEU A 86 3.61 9.09 13.61
CA LEU A 86 3.78 7.97 12.68
C LEU A 86 4.44 6.78 13.37
N GLU A 87 5.42 7.01 14.23
CA GLU A 87 6.04 5.93 15.01
C GLU A 87 5.03 5.24 15.94
N LYS A 88 4.21 6.02 16.67
CA LYS A 88 3.13 5.45 17.51
C LYS A 88 2.16 4.61 16.68
N ARG A 89 1.81 5.06 15.47
CA ARG A 89 0.92 4.31 14.56
C ARG A 89 1.57 3.02 14.07
N ILE A 90 2.84 3.07 13.68
CA ILE A 90 3.61 1.88 13.26
C ILE A 90 3.71 0.87 14.40
N GLN A 91 4.01 1.32 15.63
CA GLN A 91 4.06 0.45 16.81
C GLN A 91 2.72 -0.24 17.07
N ARG A 92 1.60 0.50 16.94
CA ARG A 92 0.25 -0.07 17.06
C ARG A 92 0.02 -1.16 16.00
N LEU A 93 0.27 -0.85 14.73
CA LEU A 93 0.05 -1.78 13.62
C LEU A 93 0.93 -3.03 13.72
N ARG A 94 2.19 -2.86 14.14
CA ARG A 94 3.10 -3.98 14.39
C ARG A 94 2.57 -4.88 15.49
N LYS A 95 2.11 -4.32 16.61
CA LYS A 95 1.50 -5.09 17.70
C LYS A 95 0.23 -5.83 17.26
N GLU A 96 -0.60 -5.21 16.42
CA GLU A 96 -1.78 -5.87 15.84
C GLU A 96 -1.41 -7.05 14.93
N GLN A 97 -0.38 -6.89 14.09
CA GLN A 97 0.12 -7.98 13.23
C GLN A 97 0.71 -9.12 14.06
N GLU A 98 1.53 -8.81 15.06
CA GLU A 98 2.12 -9.79 15.98
C GLU A 98 1.03 -10.57 16.72
N ASN A 99 -0.02 -9.89 17.19
CA ASN A 99 -1.17 -10.56 17.82
C ASN A 99 -1.89 -11.52 16.87
N ARG A 100 -2.10 -11.13 15.61
CA ARG A 100 -2.71 -12.02 14.60
C ARG A 100 -1.85 -13.24 14.33
N GLN A 101 -0.54 -13.04 14.14
CA GLN A 101 0.41 -14.15 13.94
C GLN A 101 0.45 -15.07 15.15
N TYR A 102 0.44 -14.52 16.36
CA TYR A 102 0.38 -15.31 17.60
C TYR A 102 -0.91 -16.14 17.69
N GLN A 103 -2.06 -15.56 17.36
CA GLN A 103 -3.34 -16.28 17.33
C GLN A 103 -3.34 -17.40 16.29
N GLU A 104 -2.77 -17.18 15.12
CA GLU A 104 -2.62 -18.22 14.09
C GLU A 104 -1.71 -19.36 14.57
N MET A 105 -0.57 -19.04 15.18
CA MET A 105 0.37 -20.04 15.74
C MET A 105 -0.26 -20.87 16.86
N THR A 106 -1.09 -20.25 17.70
CA THR A 106 -1.71 -20.90 18.89
C THR A 106 -3.09 -21.49 18.61
N LYS A 107 -3.64 -21.32 17.40
CA LYS A 107 -4.95 -21.84 16.99
C LYS A 107 -5.08 -23.35 17.22
N ASN A 108 -4.02 -24.10 16.93
CA ASN A 108 -4.00 -25.57 17.06
C ASN A 108 -3.85 -26.07 18.50
N LEU A 109 -3.45 -25.20 19.43
CA LEU A 109 -3.30 -25.56 20.84
C LEU A 109 -4.61 -25.36 21.62
N THR A 110 -5.57 -24.62 21.05
CA THR A 110 -6.83 -24.24 21.72
C THR A 110 -8.02 -25.04 21.20
N PHE A 111 -7.85 -26.32 20.87
CA PHE A 111 -8.98 -27.18 20.45
C PHE A 111 -9.96 -27.50 21.59
N SER A 112 -9.59 -27.27 22.86
CA SER A 112 -10.38 -27.73 24.00
C SER A 112 -11.30 -26.67 24.65
N ARG A 113 -11.32 -25.40 24.21
CA ARG A 113 -12.07 -24.35 24.95
C ARG A 113 -12.88 -23.37 24.13
N GLN A 114 -12.91 -23.46 22.81
CA GLN A 114 -13.72 -22.51 22.02
C GLN A 114 -15.08 -23.10 21.70
N LYS A 115 -16.06 -22.71 22.53
CA LYS A 115 -17.44 -22.48 22.11
C LYS A 115 -17.41 -21.87 20.70
N PRO A 116 -18.19 -22.35 19.72
CA PRO A 116 -18.07 -21.93 18.33
C PRO A 116 -18.09 -20.41 18.28
N GLN A 117 -17.06 -19.82 17.67
CA GLN A 117 -16.87 -18.38 17.53
C GLN A 117 -18.00 -17.80 16.67
N GLN A 118 -19.15 -17.56 17.30
CA GLN A 118 -20.25 -16.76 16.74
C GLN A 118 -19.82 -15.32 16.47
N ASP A 119 -18.64 -14.88 16.94
CA ASP A 119 -18.17 -13.49 16.88
C ASP A 119 -17.28 -13.14 15.68
N THR A 120 -17.02 -14.09 14.77
CA THR A 120 -16.32 -13.74 13.53
C THR A 120 -17.32 -13.00 12.64
N ILE A 121 -17.19 -11.68 12.51
CA ILE A 121 -18.06 -10.83 11.66
C ILE A 121 -18.29 -11.46 10.28
N GLY A 122 -17.27 -12.10 9.69
CA GLY A 122 -17.40 -12.79 8.41
C GLY A 122 -18.38 -13.97 8.40
N PHE A 123 -18.52 -14.70 9.50
CA PHE A 123 -19.50 -15.78 9.64
C PHE A 123 -20.91 -15.24 9.81
N GLN A 124 -21.09 -14.21 10.65
CA GLN A 124 -22.39 -13.52 10.79
C GLN A 124 -22.84 -12.91 9.45
N MET A 125 -21.93 -12.27 8.70
CA MET A 125 -22.25 -11.73 7.38
C MET A 125 -22.69 -12.82 6.38
N ARG A 126 -22.10 -14.01 6.46
CA ARG A 126 -22.50 -15.14 5.60
C ARG A 126 -23.90 -15.64 5.94
N GLU A 127 -24.25 -15.67 7.22
CA GLU A 127 -25.57 -16.07 7.70
C GLU A 127 -26.64 -15.02 7.36
N LEU A 128 -26.31 -13.73 7.51
CA LEU A 128 -27.15 -12.61 7.09
C LEU A 128 -27.43 -12.62 5.58
N ASN A 129 -26.42 -12.94 4.75
CA ASN A 129 -26.61 -13.01 3.30
C ASN A 129 -27.68 -14.05 2.92
N ALA A 130 -27.71 -15.21 3.57
CA ALA A 130 -28.72 -16.24 3.29
C ALA A 130 -30.13 -15.80 3.68
N GLN A 131 -30.27 -15.11 4.81
CA GLN A 131 -31.56 -14.57 5.25
C GLN A 131 -32.05 -13.45 4.32
N ILE A 132 -31.16 -12.56 3.89
CA ILE A 132 -31.49 -11.49 2.91
C ILE A 132 -31.94 -12.10 1.58
N ILE A 133 -31.24 -13.13 1.09
CA ILE A 133 -31.62 -13.83 -0.15
C ILE A 133 -33.01 -14.45 -0.02
N SER A 134 -33.33 -15.05 1.12
CA SER A 134 -34.63 -15.68 1.37
C SER A 134 -35.77 -14.66 1.39
N VAL A 135 -35.56 -13.49 1.99
CA VAL A 135 -36.53 -12.39 1.98
C VAL A 135 -36.74 -11.83 0.58
N ALA A 136 -35.66 -11.68 -0.19
CA ALA A 136 -35.74 -11.22 -1.58
C ALA A 136 -36.51 -12.22 -2.46
N GLN A 137 -36.25 -13.52 -2.30
CA GLN A 137 -37.00 -14.58 -2.97
C GLN A 137 -38.49 -14.47 -2.68
N PHE A 138 -38.87 -14.27 -1.42
CA PHE A 138 -40.26 -14.12 -1.04
C PHE A 138 -40.96 -12.95 -1.73
N ILE A 139 -40.31 -11.79 -1.76
CA ILE A 139 -40.85 -10.61 -2.43
C ILE A 139 -41.00 -10.87 -3.94
N VAL A 140 -40.01 -11.52 -4.57
CA VAL A 140 -40.03 -11.83 -6.00
C VAL A 140 -41.16 -12.81 -6.34
N THR A 141 -41.36 -13.88 -5.55
CA THR A 141 -42.42 -14.85 -5.83
C THR A 141 -43.81 -14.24 -5.60
N VAL A 142 -44.03 -13.56 -4.48
CA VAL A 142 -45.34 -12.95 -4.16
C VAL A 142 -45.67 -11.82 -5.15
N GLY A 143 -44.71 -10.96 -5.46
CA GLY A 143 -44.84 -9.91 -6.46
C GLY A 143 -45.06 -10.48 -7.87
N GLY A 144 -44.33 -11.54 -8.22
CA GLY A 144 -44.49 -12.25 -9.49
C GLY A 144 -45.88 -12.86 -9.65
N ALA A 145 -46.41 -13.51 -8.60
CA ALA A 145 -47.75 -14.07 -8.60
C ALA A 145 -48.84 -13.00 -8.77
N PHE A 146 -48.68 -11.86 -8.08
CA PHE A 146 -49.59 -10.72 -8.23
C PHE A 146 -49.58 -10.19 -9.66
N VAL A 147 -48.40 -9.89 -10.21
CA VAL A 147 -48.25 -9.33 -11.57
C VAL A 147 -48.75 -10.33 -12.61
N PHE A 148 -48.45 -11.61 -12.44
CA PHE A 148 -48.90 -12.66 -13.34
C PHE A 148 -50.43 -12.75 -13.39
N VAL A 149 -51.11 -12.81 -12.23
CA VAL A 149 -52.57 -12.91 -12.20
C VAL A 149 -53.26 -11.61 -12.66
N TYR A 150 -52.69 -10.46 -12.31
CA TYR A 150 -53.16 -9.16 -12.80
C TYR A 150 -53.12 -9.12 -14.34
N LYS A 151 -51.98 -9.48 -14.94
CA LYS A 151 -51.82 -9.51 -16.41
C LYS A 151 -52.63 -10.64 -17.06
N ALA A 152 -52.77 -11.78 -16.40
CA ALA A 152 -53.60 -12.88 -16.89
C ALA A 152 -55.07 -12.47 -17.00
N MET A 153 -55.61 -11.74 -16.02
CA MET A 153 -56.97 -11.21 -16.11
C MET A 153 -57.10 -10.05 -17.10
N GLU A 154 -56.05 -9.23 -17.27
CA GLU A 154 -56.03 -8.17 -18.29
C GLU A 154 -56.11 -8.74 -19.71
N TYR A 155 -55.39 -9.83 -19.99
CA TYR A 155 -55.45 -10.50 -21.29
C TYR A 155 -56.64 -11.44 -21.46
N GLY A 156 -57.23 -11.93 -20.36
CA GLY A 156 -58.33 -12.88 -20.40
C GLY A 156 -59.72 -12.25 -20.58
N LEU A 157 -59.91 -10.97 -20.22
CA LEU A 157 -61.19 -10.29 -20.35
C LEU A 157 -61.21 -9.30 -21.54
N PRO A 158 -62.29 -9.25 -22.34
CA PRO A 158 -62.44 -8.28 -23.43
C PRO A 158 -62.52 -6.83 -22.96
N THR A 159 -62.96 -6.60 -21.72
CA THR A 159 -63.08 -5.29 -21.10
C THR A 159 -62.26 -5.22 -19.81
N PRO A 160 -61.45 -4.17 -19.62
CA PRO A 160 -60.59 -4.06 -18.44
C PRO A 160 -61.42 -3.70 -17.21
N TYR A 161 -61.54 -4.63 -16.27
CA TYR A 161 -62.13 -4.40 -14.94
C TYR A 161 -61.02 -4.36 -13.88
N ILE A 162 -60.39 -3.18 -13.76
CA ILE A 162 -59.23 -2.94 -12.87
C ILE A 162 -59.46 -3.42 -11.42
N PRO A 163 -60.62 -3.16 -10.78
CA PRO A 163 -60.84 -3.61 -9.40
C PRO A 163 -60.80 -5.13 -9.24
N GLY A 164 -61.37 -5.88 -10.20
CA GLY A 164 -61.36 -7.34 -10.16
C GLY A 164 -60.00 -7.93 -10.47
N GLN A 165 -59.24 -7.31 -11.38
CA GLN A 165 -57.85 -7.70 -11.69
C GLN A 165 -56.96 -7.57 -10.46
N VAL A 166 -57.06 -6.43 -9.74
CA VAL A 166 -56.32 -6.20 -8.50
C VAL A 166 -56.78 -7.18 -7.41
N LEU A 167 -58.08 -7.41 -7.26
CA LEU A 167 -58.62 -8.31 -6.23
C LEU A 167 -58.16 -9.76 -6.43
N ALA A 168 -58.21 -10.26 -7.67
CA ALA A 168 -57.72 -11.60 -7.98
C ALA A 168 -56.19 -11.71 -7.83
N GLY A 169 -55.45 -10.67 -8.23
CA GLY A 169 -54.02 -10.59 -8.01
C GLY A 169 -53.66 -10.68 -6.53
N ILE A 170 -54.35 -9.92 -5.67
CA ILE A 170 -54.17 -9.96 -4.21
C ILE A 170 -54.51 -11.34 -3.66
N PHE A 171 -55.62 -11.95 -4.10
CA PHE A 171 -56.04 -13.27 -3.63
C PHE A 171 -54.99 -14.35 -3.96
N ALA A 172 -54.46 -14.33 -5.19
CA ALA A 172 -53.38 -15.23 -5.59
C ALA A 172 -52.08 -14.97 -4.84
N ALA A 173 -51.71 -13.70 -4.63
CA ALA A 173 -50.54 -13.32 -3.85
C ALA A 173 -50.62 -13.82 -2.40
N ILE A 174 -51.81 -13.77 -1.77
CA ILE A 174 -52.04 -14.29 -0.42
C ILE A 174 -51.82 -15.80 -0.38
N ILE A 175 -52.36 -16.56 -1.35
CA ILE A 175 -52.19 -18.02 -1.39
C ILE A 175 -50.70 -18.37 -1.50
N VAL A 176 -49.97 -17.69 -2.39
CA VAL A 176 -48.53 -17.90 -2.60
C VAL A 176 -47.74 -17.50 -1.35
N ALA A 177 -48.08 -16.37 -0.72
CA ALA A 177 -47.42 -15.93 0.51
C ALA A 177 -47.59 -16.94 1.66
N VAL A 178 -48.79 -17.52 1.81
CA VAL A 178 -49.06 -18.57 2.81
C VAL A 178 -48.25 -19.84 2.50
N ALA A 179 -48.17 -20.23 1.23
CA ALA A 179 -47.39 -21.39 0.81
C ALA A 179 -45.89 -21.19 1.11
N GLU A 180 -45.32 -20.04 0.77
CA GLU A 180 -43.92 -19.75 1.06
C GLU A 180 -43.64 -19.62 2.57
N LEU A 181 -44.53 -18.98 3.33
CA LEU A 181 -44.40 -18.89 4.79
C LEU A 181 -44.42 -20.27 5.45
N TYR A 182 -45.24 -21.19 4.93
CA TYR A 182 -45.27 -22.58 5.38
C TYR A 182 -43.95 -23.31 5.09
N PHE A 183 -43.39 -23.16 3.89
CA PHE A 183 -42.09 -23.74 3.55
C PHE A 183 -40.97 -23.21 4.45
N LEU A 184 -40.94 -21.89 4.68
CA LEU A 184 -39.95 -21.26 5.55
C LEU A 184 -40.03 -21.79 6.99
N MET A 185 -41.23 -21.85 7.57
CA MET A 185 -41.41 -22.41 8.92
C MET A 185 -41.00 -23.88 9.00
N LYS A 186 -41.31 -24.67 7.97
CA LYS A 186 -40.92 -26.08 7.90
C LYS A 186 -39.41 -26.26 7.82
N GLU A 187 -38.72 -25.42 7.04
CA GLU A 187 -37.27 -25.46 6.91
C GLU A 187 -36.57 -25.12 8.23
N ILE A 188 -37.05 -24.09 8.95
CA ILE A 188 -36.54 -23.74 10.28
C ILE A 188 -36.76 -24.89 11.27
N ALA A 189 -37.96 -25.48 11.29
CA ALA A 189 -38.29 -26.60 12.16
C ALA A 189 -37.48 -27.88 11.85
N HIS A 190 -37.10 -28.09 10.58
CA HIS A 190 -36.25 -29.20 10.19
C HIS A 190 -34.78 -28.96 10.55
N SER A 191 -34.27 -27.74 10.35
CA SER A 191 -32.90 -27.36 10.71
C SER A 191 -32.65 -27.54 12.21
N ASP A 192 -33.61 -27.15 13.06
CA ASP A 192 -33.51 -27.30 14.52
C ASP A 192 -33.43 -28.79 14.97
N ARG A 193 -34.04 -29.71 14.21
CA ARG A 193 -33.94 -31.15 14.49
C ARG A 193 -32.62 -31.78 14.02
N ALA A 194 -31.98 -31.22 13.01
CA ALA A 194 -30.73 -31.76 12.46
C ALA A 194 -29.49 -31.43 13.31
N ILE A 195 -29.62 -30.50 14.25
CA ILE A 195 -28.53 -30.02 15.12
C ILE A 195 -28.52 -30.77 16.47
N LYS A 196 -29.52 -31.61 16.76
CA LYS A 196 -29.67 -32.37 18.00
C LYS A 196 -29.32 -33.85 17.81
#